data_AF-A0AAU9XCL2-F1
#
_entry.id   AF-A0AAU9XCL2-F1
#
_cell.length_a   1.000
_cell.length_b   1.000
_cell.length_c   1.000
_cell.angle_alpha   90.00
_cell.angle_beta   90.00
_cell.angle_gamma   90.00
#
_symmetry.space_group_name_H-M   'P 1'
#
loop_
_entity.id
_entity.type
_entity.pdbx_description
1 polymer ?
#
loop_
_entity_poly.entity_id
_entity_poly.type
_entity_poly.pdbx_seq_one_letter_code
_entity_poly.pdbx_strand_id
1 'polypeptide(L)'
;MAEWHIYASGPNKVLGSKKYWSDNGTSGGRSNVKTAIKHATDYTKKSDLLTYLGAWMPQDNANGSITESEAINFARFFVAELGKVNIPWSLNALDNYYNTKNKTWLTGDQEIQKRKLNILPILPTSSQRII
;
A
#
# COMPACT_ATOMS: atom_id res chain seq x y z
N MET A 1 -3.77 -9.30 18.53
CA MET A 1 -3.17 -8.56 17.39
C MET A 1 -4.30 -7.94 16.59
N ALA A 2 -4.15 -6.69 16.14
CA ALA A 2 -5.12 -6.02 15.29
C ALA A 2 -4.60 -5.93 13.85
N GLU A 3 -5.35 -6.52 12.92
CA GLU A 3 -5.08 -6.44 11.49
C GLU A 3 -5.91 -5.32 10.85
N TRP A 4 -5.31 -4.59 9.91
CA TRP A 4 -5.99 -3.56 9.14
C TRP A 4 -5.47 -3.52 7.70
N HIS A 5 -6.27 -2.94 6.80
CA HIS A 5 -5.96 -2.85 5.37
C HIS A 5 -6.05 -1.40 4.89
N ILE A 6 -5.26 -1.06 3.86
CA ILE A 6 -5.36 0.24 3.18
C ILE A 6 -4.94 0.12 1.71
N TYR A 7 -5.75 0.68 0.82
CA TYR A 7 -5.49 0.70 -0.62
C TYR A 7 -5.42 2.15 -1.10
N ALA A 8 -4.70 2.42 -2.18
CA ALA A 8 -4.55 3.78 -2.71
C ALA A 8 -5.89 4.47 -2.99
N SER A 9 -6.92 3.71 -3.37
CA SER A 9 -8.29 4.24 -3.56
C SER A 9 -9.43 3.30 -3.16
N GLY A 10 -9.16 2.08 -2.67
CA GLY A 10 -10.22 1.08 -2.44
C GLY A 10 -10.98 0.76 -3.73
N PRO A 11 -12.29 0.41 -3.67
CA PRO A 11 -13.03 -0.01 -4.87
C PRO A 11 -13.34 1.15 -5.81
N ASN A 12 -13.34 2.38 -5.31
CA ASN A 12 -13.70 3.55 -6.10
C ASN A 12 -12.85 4.75 -5.65
N LYS A 13 -12.20 5.41 -6.61
CA LYS A 13 -11.47 6.67 -6.40
C LYS A 13 -12.45 7.84 -6.25
N VAL A 14 -12.93 8.03 -5.03
CA VAL A 14 -13.90 9.09 -4.68
C VAL A 14 -13.18 10.26 -4.02
N LEU A 15 -13.26 11.44 -4.67
CA LEU A 15 -12.70 12.70 -4.15
C LEU A 15 -13.23 12.99 -2.74
N GLY A 16 -12.32 13.37 -1.84
CA GLY A 16 -12.64 13.71 -0.44
C GLY A 16 -12.83 12.51 0.49
N SER A 17 -12.77 11.26 -0.01
CA SER A 17 -12.85 10.08 0.85
C SER A 17 -11.58 9.87 1.69
N LYS A 18 -11.70 9.16 2.82
CA LYS A 18 -10.58 8.79 3.72
C LYS A 18 -9.50 7.90 3.10
N LYS A 19 -9.75 7.41 1.87
CA LYS A 19 -8.84 6.57 1.10
C LYS A 19 -8.53 7.18 -0.27
N TYR A 20 -8.84 8.46 -0.49
CA TYR A 20 -8.58 9.09 -1.77
C TYR A 20 -7.08 9.34 -1.96
N TRP A 21 -6.54 8.89 -3.08
CA TRP A 21 -5.21 9.25 -3.57
C TRP A 21 -5.32 9.76 -5.00
N SER A 22 -4.64 10.88 -5.29
CA SER A 22 -4.42 11.36 -6.65
C SER A 22 -3.01 11.92 -6.79
N ASP A 23 -2.49 11.93 -8.01
CA ASP A 23 -1.19 12.48 -8.36
C ASP A 23 -0.07 11.97 -7.43
N ASN A 24 0.56 12.86 -6.66
CA ASN A 24 1.59 12.55 -5.67
C ASN A 24 1.06 12.50 -4.21
N GLY A 25 -0.26 12.57 -4.03
CA GLY A 25 -0.97 12.49 -2.76
C GLY A 25 -1.08 13.79 -1.96
N THR A 26 -0.66 14.94 -2.50
CA THR A 26 -0.76 16.24 -1.81
C THR A 26 -2.21 16.73 -1.64
N SER A 27 -3.14 16.25 -2.47
CA SER A 27 -4.59 16.50 -2.42
C SER A 27 -5.31 15.84 -1.22
N GLY A 28 -4.58 15.38 -0.22
CA GLY A 28 -5.10 14.75 1.00
C GLY A 28 -4.70 13.29 1.20
N GLY A 29 -4.30 12.58 0.13
CA GLY A 29 -3.92 11.16 0.20
C GLY A 29 -2.78 10.85 1.17
N ARG A 30 -1.76 11.72 1.24
CA ARG A 30 -0.68 11.59 2.24
C ARG A 30 -1.19 11.77 3.67
N SER A 31 -2.13 12.67 3.88
CA SER A 31 -2.76 12.89 5.19
C SER A 31 -3.60 11.68 5.61
N ASN A 32 -4.35 11.10 4.67
CA ASN A 32 -5.11 9.87 4.87
C ASN A 32 -4.21 8.71 5.32
N VAL A 33 -3.10 8.49 4.63
CA VAL A 33 -2.09 7.48 5.00
C VAL A 33 -1.55 7.70 6.41
N LYS A 34 -1.08 8.91 6.72
CA LYS A 34 -0.54 9.24 8.05
C LYS A 34 -1.58 9.05 9.15
N THR A 35 -2.84 9.41 8.88
CA THR A 35 -3.95 9.28 9.82
C THR A 35 -4.24 7.81 10.11
N ALA A 36 -4.29 6.95 9.08
CA ALA A 36 -4.49 5.51 9.26
C ALA A 36 -3.38 4.86 10.10
N ILE A 37 -2.11 5.17 9.78
CA ILE A 37 -0.95 4.69 10.55
C ILE A 37 -1.02 5.20 12.01
N LYS A 38 -1.38 6.46 12.20
CA LYS A 38 -1.54 7.03 13.55
C LYS A 38 -2.61 6.26 14.33
N HIS A 39 -3.78 6.00 13.75
CA HIS A 39 -4.82 5.22 14.42
C HIS A 39 -4.37 3.80 14.80
N ALA A 40 -3.65 3.10 13.92
CA ALA A 40 -3.13 1.77 14.20
C ALA A 40 -2.10 1.77 15.36
N THR A 41 -1.18 2.74 15.36
CA THR A 41 -0.18 2.88 16.43
C THR A 41 -0.78 3.35 17.75
N ASP A 42 -1.76 4.27 17.73
CA ASP A 42 -2.50 4.70 18.92
C ASP A 42 -3.29 3.53 19.53
N TYR A 43 -3.95 2.72 18.69
CA TYR A 43 -4.65 1.52 19.15
C TYR A 43 -3.70 0.54 19.82
N THR A 44 -2.53 0.30 19.22
CA THR A 44 -1.48 -0.55 19.79
C THR A 44 -1.08 -0.05 21.18
N LYS A 45 -0.80 1.25 21.33
CA LYS A 45 -0.43 1.86 22.62
C LYS A 45 -1.53 1.76 23.68
N LYS A 46 -2.80 1.88 23.29
CA LYS A 46 -3.94 1.88 24.21
C LYS A 46 -4.34 0.47 24.66
N SER A 47 -4.21 -0.51 23.77
CA SER A 47 -4.72 -1.87 23.99
C SER A 47 -3.65 -2.88 24.38
N ASP A 48 -2.36 -2.54 24.22
CA ASP A 48 -1.22 -3.46 24.32
C ASP A 48 -1.27 -4.62 23.30
N LEU A 49 -2.10 -4.51 22.26
CA LEU A 49 -2.17 -5.47 21.16
C LEU A 49 -1.31 -4.99 19.99
N LEU A 50 -0.37 -5.83 19.56
CA LEU A 50 0.40 -5.59 18.33
C LEU A 50 -0.50 -5.38 17.11
N THR A 51 -0.03 -4.58 16.14
CA THR A 51 -0.72 -4.35 14.87
C THR A 51 0.07 -4.89 13.68
N TYR A 52 -0.67 -5.32 12.66
CA TYR A 52 -0.16 -5.84 11.40
C TYR A 52 -0.99 -5.26 10.25
N LEU A 53 -0.34 -4.82 9.18
CA LEU A 53 -1.02 -4.38 7.97
C LEU A 53 -1.19 -5.57 7.02
N GLY A 54 -2.33 -6.25 7.12
CA GLY A 54 -2.55 -7.52 6.43
C GLY A 54 -2.70 -7.44 4.93
N ALA A 55 -3.11 -6.28 4.42
CA ALA A 55 -3.25 -6.06 3.00
C ALA A 55 -3.10 -4.58 2.67
N TRP A 56 -2.19 -4.29 1.74
CA TRP A 56 -2.22 -3.05 0.99
C TRP A 56 -1.97 -3.31 -0.49
N MET A 57 -2.38 -2.36 -1.32
CA MET A 57 -2.06 -2.36 -2.74
C MET A 57 -1.94 -0.93 -3.25
N PRO A 58 -1.01 -0.68 -4.18
CA PRO A 58 -0.81 0.65 -4.73
C PRO A 58 -1.82 1.06 -5.79
N GLN A 59 -2.73 0.16 -6.19
CA GLN A 59 -3.84 0.44 -7.10
C GLN A 59 -5.18 0.50 -6.34
N ASP A 60 -6.27 0.72 -7.08
CA ASP A 60 -7.60 0.35 -6.60
C ASP A 60 -7.82 -1.15 -6.66
N ASN A 61 -8.79 -1.63 -5.90
CA ASN A 61 -9.22 -3.03 -5.94
C ASN A 61 -10.44 -3.25 -6.85
N ALA A 62 -10.85 -2.25 -7.64
CA ALA A 62 -11.82 -2.40 -8.73
C ALA A 62 -11.62 -1.34 -9.83
N ASN A 63 -11.88 -1.74 -11.09
CA ASN A 63 -11.98 -0.87 -12.27
C ASN A 63 -10.74 -0.07 -12.71
N GLY A 64 -9.60 -0.13 -12.02
CA GLY A 64 -8.32 0.36 -12.56
C GLY A 64 -8.32 1.87 -12.82
N SER A 65 -8.66 2.72 -11.86
CA SER A 65 -8.63 4.19 -11.94
C SER A 65 -7.33 4.84 -11.46
N ILE A 66 -6.48 4.10 -10.74
CA ILE A 66 -5.14 4.55 -10.34
C ILE A 66 -4.16 4.38 -11.50
N THR A 67 -3.46 5.46 -11.86
CA THR A 67 -2.40 5.45 -12.89
C THR A 67 -1.10 4.85 -12.36
N GLU A 68 -0.17 4.47 -13.25
CA GLU A 68 1.14 3.97 -12.85
C GLU A 68 1.91 4.99 -11.99
N SER A 69 1.93 6.26 -12.39
CA SER A 69 2.59 7.33 -11.62
C SER A 69 1.98 7.46 -10.22
N GLU A 70 0.65 7.40 -10.10
CA GLU A 70 -0.02 7.45 -8.80
C GLU A 70 0.33 6.24 -7.93
N ALA A 71 0.35 5.04 -8.51
CA ALA A 71 0.72 3.81 -7.81
C ALA A 71 2.16 3.86 -7.28
N ILE A 72 3.11 4.33 -8.10
CA ILE A 72 4.52 4.53 -7.70
C ILE A 72 4.61 5.53 -6.54
N ASN A 73 3.95 6.69 -6.67
CA ASN A 73 3.98 7.72 -5.65
C ASN A 73 3.34 7.26 -4.34
N PHE A 74 2.21 6.55 -4.42
CA PHE A 74 1.56 5.96 -3.25
C PHE A 74 2.47 4.94 -2.58
N ALA A 75 2.97 3.94 -3.31
CA ALA A 75 3.77 2.87 -2.74
C ALA A 75 5.02 3.41 -2.02
N ARG A 76 5.77 4.29 -2.68
CA ARG A 76 6.98 4.90 -2.11
C ARG A 76 6.68 5.67 -0.83
N PHE A 77 5.64 6.50 -0.84
CA PHE A 77 5.25 7.27 0.32
C PHE A 77 4.75 6.37 1.45
N PHE A 78 3.85 5.45 1.13
CA PHE A 78 3.18 4.57 2.07
C PHE A 78 4.17 3.68 2.83
N VAL A 79 5.04 3.00 2.09
CA VAL A 79 6.07 2.14 2.67
C VAL A 79 7.08 2.96 3.49
N ALA A 80 7.46 4.17 3.04
CA ALA A 80 8.33 5.05 3.82
C ALA A 80 7.69 5.46 5.16
N GLU A 81 6.38 5.71 5.21
CA GLU A 81 5.67 5.99 6.47
C GLU A 81 5.57 4.74 7.37
N LEU A 82 5.31 3.55 6.82
CA LEU A 82 5.34 2.30 7.60
C LEU A 82 6.71 2.03 8.23
N GLY A 83 7.78 2.28 7.48
CA GLY A 83 9.16 2.14 7.96
C GLY A 83 9.49 3.01 9.18
N LYS A 84 8.82 4.16 9.34
CA LYS A 84 9.02 5.04 10.52
C LYS A 84 8.44 4.46 11.81
N VAL A 85 7.47 3.56 11.70
CA VAL A 85 6.73 3.01 12.84
C VAL A 85 6.91 1.49 13.02
N ASN A 86 7.75 0.87 12.19
CA ASN A 86 8.07 -0.57 12.23
C ASN A 86 6.83 -1.48 12.23
N ILE A 87 5.76 -1.10 11.52
CA ILE A 87 4.58 -1.96 11.36
C ILE A 87 4.90 -3.01 10.28
N PRO A 88 4.77 -4.32 10.59
CA PRO A 88 4.87 -5.36 9.58
C PRO A 88 3.70 -5.30 8.60
N TRP A 89 3.94 -5.66 7.35
CA TRP A 89 2.95 -5.54 6.29
C TRP A 89 3.02 -6.65 5.24
N SER A 90 1.90 -6.88 4.55
CA SER A 90 1.81 -7.72 3.37
C SER A 90 1.03 -7.04 2.24
N LEU A 91 1.34 -7.45 1.00
CA LEU A 91 0.66 -6.98 -0.21
C LEU A 91 -0.58 -7.83 -0.47
N ASN A 92 -1.67 -7.18 -0.84
CA ASN A 92 -2.86 -7.86 -1.34
C ASN A 92 -2.53 -8.58 -2.65
N ALA A 93 -2.88 -9.87 -2.74
CA ALA A 93 -2.53 -10.72 -3.89
C ALA A 93 -1.03 -10.66 -4.23
N LEU A 94 -0.19 -11.04 -3.26
CA LEU A 94 1.28 -10.99 -3.33
C LEU A 94 1.87 -11.56 -4.62
N ASP A 95 1.27 -12.60 -5.20
CA ASP A 95 1.75 -13.23 -6.44
C ASP A 95 1.71 -12.30 -7.66
N ASN A 96 0.96 -11.18 -7.61
CA ASN A 96 1.02 -10.12 -8.62
C ASN A 96 2.34 -9.33 -8.59
N TYR A 97 3.11 -9.47 -7.52
CA TYR A 97 4.32 -8.69 -7.25
C TYR A 97 5.54 -9.58 -7.03
N TYR A 98 5.36 -10.74 -6.42
CA TYR A 98 6.43 -11.59 -5.93
C TYR A 98 6.23 -13.03 -6.38
N ASN A 99 7.26 -13.60 -7.00
CA ASN A 99 7.29 -15.02 -7.31
C ASN A 99 7.66 -15.80 -6.05
N THR A 100 6.65 -16.36 -5.38
CA THR A 100 6.79 -17.13 -4.14
C THR A 100 7.63 -18.40 -4.30
N LYS A 101 7.58 -19.04 -5.48
CA LYS A 101 8.37 -20.24 -5.79
C LYS A 101 9.86 -19.94 -5.90
N ASN A 102 10.21 -18.88 -6.62
CA ASN A 102 11.60 -18.48 -6.85
C ASN A 102 12.14 -17.52 -5.79
N LYS A 103 11.27 -17.04 -4.89
CA LYS A 103 11.57 -16.06 -3.84
C LYS A 103 12.14 -14.74 -4.39
N THR A 104 11.61 -14.29 -5.52
CA THR A 104 12.07 -13.09 -6.22
C THR A 104 10.93 -12.15 -6.53
N TRP A 105 11.19 -10.85 -6.42
CA TRP A 105 10.31 -9.84 -6.98
C TRP A 105 10.15 -10.01 -8.49
N LEU A 106 8.90 -9.89 -8.96
CA LEU A 106 8.62 -9.85 -10.39
C LEU A 106 9.16 -8.53 -10.98
N THR A 107 9.47 -8.54 -12.27
CA THR A 107 10.04 -7.38 -12.98
C THR A 107 9.25 -7.09 -14.24
N GLY A 108 9.26 -5.83 -14.66
CA GLY A 108 8.55 -5.39 -15.88
C GLY A 108 7.06 -5.21 -15.65
N ASP A 109 6.30 -5.29 -16.74
CA ASP A 109 4.88 -4.98 -16.73
C ASP A 109 4.05 -6.16 -16.23
N GLN A 110 3.17 -5.90 -15.25
CA GLN A 110 2.14 -6.84 -14.79
C GLN A 110 0.76 -6.28 -15.10
N GLU A 111 -0.19 -7.15 -15.45
CA GLU A 111 -1.60 -6.76 -15.60
C GLU A 111 -2.33 -6.93 -14.27
N ILE A 112 -2.68 -5.82 -13.63
CA ILE A 112 -3.38 -5.79 -12.33
C ILE A 112 -4.63 -4.92 -12.51
N GLN A 113 -5.81 -5.49 -12.25
CA GLN A 113 -7.08 -4.78 -12.34
C GLN A 113 -7.28 -4.05 -13.69
N LYS A 114 -6.95 -4.73 -14.80
CA LYS A 114 -7.01 -4.20 -16.18
C LYS A 114 -6.03 -3.07 -16.48
N ARG A 115 -5.01 -2.86 -15.64
CA ARG A 115 -3.92 -1.92 -15.87
C ARG A 115 -2.61 -2.66 -16.05
N LYS A 116 -1.87 -2.29 -17.09
CA LYS A 116 -0.48 -2.68 -17.27
C LYS A 116 0.40 -1.74 -16.46
N LEU A 117 1.15 -2.28 -15.51
CA LEU A 117 1.96 -1.50 -14.57
C LEU A 117 3.37 -2.07 -14.48
N ASN A 118 4.37 -1.22 -14.65
CA ASN A 118 5.73 -1.61 -14.30
C ASN A 118 5.85 -1.67 -12.77
N ILE A 119 6.02 -2.88 -12.23
CA ILE A 119 6.04 -3.09 -10.77
C ILE A 119 7.39 -2.76 -10.15
N LEU A 120 8.49 -2.82 -10.90
CA LEU A 120 9.83 -2.55 -10.36
C LEU A 120 9.93 -1.20 -9.61
N PRO A 121 9.42 -0.06 -10.14
CA PRO A 121 9.46 1.23 -9.42
C PRO A 121 8.47 1.34 -8.25
N ILE A 122 7.50 0.43 -8.17
CA ILE A 122 6.45 0.37 -7.14
C ILE A 122 6.96 -0.37 -5.90
N LEU A 123 7.83 -1.37 -6.10
CA LEU A 123 8.27 -2.24 -5.03
C LEU A 123 9.20 -1.54 -4.03
N PRO A 124 9.05 -1.85 -2.73
CA PRO A 124 9.97 -1.37 -1.72
C PRO A 124 11.36 -1.99 -1.90
N THR A 125 12.41 -1.21 -1.67
CA THR A 125 13.78 -1.70 -1.72
C THR A 125 14.05 -2.69 -0.58
N SER A 126 14.96 -3.63 -0.81
CA SER A 126 15.23 -4.87 -0.04
C SER A 126 15.45 -4.74 1.48
N SER A 127 15.49 -3.54 2.06
CA SER A 127 15.64 -3.30 3.49
C SER A 127 14.33 -3.33 4.29
N GLN A 128 13.17 -3.34 3.63
CA GLN A 128 11.86 -3.36 4.30
C GLN A 128 11.27 -4.77 4.28
N ARG A 129 11.17 -5.39 5.46
CA ARG A 129 10.75 -6.79 5.62
C ARG A 129 9.29 -6.97 5.24
N ILE A 130 9.06 -7.84 4.26
CA ILE A 130 7.82 -8.60 4.13
C ILE A 130 7.96 -9.80 5.05
N ILE A 131 6.94 -10.01 5.89
CA ILE A 131 6.87 -11.15 6.81
C ILE A 131 6.04 -12.25 6.17
#